data_AF-A0A959P507-F1
#
_entry.id   AF-A0A959P507-F1
#
_cell.length_a   1.000
_cell.length_b   1.000
_cell.length_c   1.000
_cell.angle_alpha   90.00
_cell.angle_beta   90.00
_cell.angle_gamma   90.00
#
_symmetry.space_group_name_H-M   'P 1'
#
loop_
_entity.id
_entity.type
_entity.pdbx_description
1 polymer ?
#
loop_
_entity_poly.entity_id
_entity_poly.type
_entity_poly.pdbx_seq_one_letter_code
_entity_poly.pdbx_strand_id
1 'polypeptide(L)'
;MATLPAPAVKESSENSIEKKVYTIVHTLENYLPLMNDRNRLAFALLNYLKGQGDAPLITVKNNKLTLTNISKIDLAKLLEEKLAELK
;
A
#
# COMPACT_ATOMS: atom_id res chain seq x y z
N MET A 1 26.84 31.34 2.63
CA MET A 1 25.44 30.91 2.84
C MET A 1 25.43 29.91 3.98
N ALA A 2 24.87 30.24 5.13
CA ALA A 2 24.64 29.26 6.19
C ALA A 2 23.28 28.61 5.93
N THR A 3 23.28 27.33 5.58
CA THR A 3 22.04 26.56 5.37
C THR A 3 21.41 26.27 6.72
N LEU A 4 20.18 26.74 6.91
CA LEU A 4 19.36 26.36 8.06
C LEU A 4 19.19 24.84 8.13
N PRO A 5 19.04 24.26 9.33
CA PRO A 5 18.74 22.83 9.46
C PRO A 5 17.43 22.51 8.74
N ALA A 6 17.37 21.29 8.19
CA ALA A 6 16.19 20.83 7.47
C ALA A 6 14.94 20.94 8.36
N PRO A 7 13.80 21.40 7.81
CA PRO A 7 12.57 21.51 8.57
C PRO A 7 12.15 20.15 9.14
N ALA A 8 11.72 20.13 10.40
CA ALA A 8 11.26 18.92 11.05
C ALA A 8 10.04 18.35 10.30
N VAL A 9 10.18 17.12 9.79
CA VAL A 9 9.10 16.41 9.11
C VAL A 9 8.09 15.98 10.16
N LYS A 10 6.84 16.41 10.02
CA LYS A 10 5.73 15.91 10.85
C LYS A 10 5.39 14.50 10.37
N GLU A 11 5.77 13.49 11.14
CA GLU A 11 5.35 12.12 10.84
C GLU A 11 3.84 11.98 10.99
N SER A 12 3.21 11.31 10.03
CA SER A 12 1.80 10.94 10.10
C SER A 12 1.55 10.10 11.35
N SER A 13 0.47 10.39 12.09
CA SER A 13 0.14 9.68 13.33
C SER A 13 0.08 8.16 13.09
N GLU A 14 0.66 7.37 13.99
CA GLU A 14 0.75 5.90 13.88
C GLU A 14 -0.60 5.20 13.78
N ASN A 15 -1.66 5.82 14.30
CA ASN A 15 -3.02 5.28 14.23
C ASN A 15 -3.79 5.63 12.95
N SER A 16 -3.20 6.41 12.04
CA SER A 16 -3.87 6.73 10.78
C SER A 16 -4.02 5.46 9.93
N ILE A 17 -5.21 5.29 9.37
CA ILE A 17 -5.55 4.19 8.43
C ILE A 17 -4.50 4.10 7.32
N GLU A 18 -3.96 5.25 6.92
CA GLU A 18 -2.96 5.38 5.87
C GLU A 18 -1.64 4.68 6.27
N LYS A 19 -1.09 4.97 7.45
CA LYS A 19 0.18 4.37 7.91
C LYS A 19 0.04 2.85 8.04
N LYS A 20 -1.11 2.38 8.53
CA LYS A 20 -1.42 0.94 8.62
C LYS A 20 -1.45 0.24 7.26
N VAL A 21 -2.14 0.82 6.27
CA VAL A 21 -2.21 0.26 4.91
C VAL A 21 -0.82 0.24 4.26
N TYR A 22 -0.05 1.31 4.40
CA TYR A 22 1.31 1.36 3.87
C TYR A 22 2.23 0.33 4.53
N THR A 23 2.14 0.11 5.85
CA THR A 23 2.89 -0.94 6.54
C THR A 23 2.52 -2.33 6.03
N ILE A 24 1.23 -2.62 5.84
CA ILE A 24 0.78 -3.92 5.30
C ILE A 24 1.38 -4.17 3.92
N VAL A 25 1.31 -3.21 3.01
CA VAL A 25 1.89 -3.39 1.67
C VAL A 25 3.43 -3.47 1.73
N HIS A 26 4.05 -2.85 2.72
CA HIS A 26 5.48 -2.98 2.99
C HIS A 26 5.87 -4.35 3.58
N THR A 27 4.94 -5.15 4.10
CA THR A 27 5.24 -6.56 4.43
C THR A 27 5.27 -7.45 3.18
N LEU A 28 4.70 -6.98 2.07
CA LEU A 28 4.64 -7.68 0.79
C LEU A 28 5.86 -7.43 -0.12
N GLU A 29 6.95 -6.86 0.38
CA GLU A 29 8.17 -6.62 -0.39
C GLU A 29 8.74 -7.87 -1.07
N ASN A 30 8.56 -9.03 -0.44
CA ASN A 30 9.01 -10.32 -0.97
C ASN A 30 8.30 -10.69 -2.28
N TYR A 31 7.09 -10.15 -2.51
CA TYR A 31 6.26 -10.41 -3.68
C TYR A 31 6.25 -9.24 -4.67
N LEU A 32 6.43 -8.02 -4.15
CA LEU A 32 6.47 -6.76 -4.88
C LEU A 32 7.83 -6.10 -4.62
N PRO A 33 8.88 -6.43 -5.38
CA PRO A 33 10.22 -5.89 -5.16
C PRO A 33 10.28 -4.38 -5.44
N LEU A 34 9.41 -3.86 -6.31
CA LEU A 34 9.39 -2.45 -6.67
C LEU A 34 8.61 -1.61 -5.64
N MET A 35 9.30 -0.72 -4.95
CA MET A 35 8.69 0.23 -4.01
C MET A 35 7.57 1.08 -4.62
N ASN A 36 7.71 1.45 -5.90
CA ASN A 36 6.70 2.25 -6.59
C ASN A 36 5.37 1.48 -6.77
N ASP A 37 5.45 0.17 -7.03
CA ASP A 37 4.28 -0.70 -7.16
C ASP A 37 3.58 -0.86 -5.79
N ARG A 38 4.37 -0.99 -4.72
CA ARG A 38 3.86 -1.02 -3.34
C ARG A 38 3.14 0.27 -2.98
N ASN A 39 3.71 1.42 -3.28
CA ASN A 39 3.10 2.72 -3.01
C ASN A 39 1.80 2.93 -3.79
N ARG A 40 1.76 2.49 -5.07
CA ARG A 40 0.54 2.51 -5.88
C ARG A 40 -0.56 1.62 -5.31
N LEU A 41 -0.20 0.41 -4.87
CA LEU A 41 -1.14 -0.50 -4.22
C LEU A 41 -1.66 0.09 -2.91
N ALA A 42 -0.78 0.57 -2.04
CA ALA A 42 -1.16 1.16 -0.77
C ALA A 42 -2.13 2.33 -0.95
N PHE A 43 -1.87 3.22 -1.94
CA PHE A 43 -2.78 4.32 -2.25
C PHE A 43 -4.14 3.85 -2.76
N ALA A 44 -4.18 2.85 -3.65
CA ALA A 44 -5.42 2.31 -4.17
C ALA A 44 -6.26 1.62 -3.08
N LEU A 45 -5.61 0.87 -2.18
CA LEU A 45 -6.26 0.22 -1.04
C LEU A 45 -6.81 1.24 -0.03
N LEU A 46 -6.08 2.32 0.20
CA LEU A 46 -6.51 3.43 1.03
C LEU A 46 -7.75 4.11 0.44
N ASN A 47 -7.81 4.31 -0.88
CA ASN A 47 -9.00 4.84 -1.56
C ASN A 47 -10.19 3.88 -1.49
N TYR A 48 -9.93 2.56 -1.58
CA TYR A 48 -10.96 1.55 -1.38
C TYR A 48 -11.55 1.63 0.04
N LEU A 49 -10.72 1.76 1.07
CA LEU A 49 -11.18 1.95 2.46
C LEU A 49 -11.94 3.27 2.67
N LYS A 50 -11.60 4.32 1.92
CA LYS A 50 -12.33 5.59 1.92
C LYS A 50 -13.61 5.57 1.07
N GLY A 51 -13.96 4.44 0.45
CA GLY A 51 -15.15 4.27 -0.38
C GLY A 51 -15.08 4.92 -1.76
N GLN A 52 -13.89 5.34 -2.20
CA GLN A 52 -13.64 6.02 -3.48
C GLN A 52 -12.83 5.19 -4.47
N GLY A 53 -12.55 3.92 -4.16
CA GLY A 53 -11.65 3.06 -4.93
C GLY A 53 -12.27 1.77 -5.42
N ASP A 54 -11.61 1.18 -6.42
CA ASP A 54 -11.94 -0.14 -6.95
C ASP A 54 -11.47 -1.27 -6.03
N ALA A 55 -12.11 -2.44 -6.15
CA ALA A 55 -11.75 -3.64 -5.40
C ALA A 55 -10.26 -4.00 -5.56
N PRO A 56 -9.63 -4.63 -4.55
CA PRO A 56 -8.22 -5.04 -4.59
C PRO A 56 -7.89 -5.88 -5.84
N LEU A 57 -8.82 -6.74 -6.24
CA LEU A 57 -8.70 -7.60 -7.42
C LEU A 57 -8.63 -6.81 -8.74
N ILE A 58 -9.41 -5.74 -8.87
CA ILE A 58 -9.39 -4.85 -10.04
C ILE A 58 -8.10 -4.02 -10.04
N THR A 59 -7.68 -3.55 -8.88
CA THR A 59 -6.44 -2.79 -8.71
C THR A 59 -5.20 -3.61 -9.07
N VAL A 60 -5.11 -4.86 -8.62
CA VAL A 60 -4.00 -5.78 -8.94
C VAL A 60 -4.03 -6.20 -10.42
N LYS A 61 -5.21 -6.24 -11.04
CA LYS A 61 -5.37 -6.54 -12.47
C LYS A 61 -4.98 -5.36 -13.37
N ASN A 62 -5.37 -4.14 -13.02
CA ASN A 62 -5.12 -2.93 -13.79
C ASN A 62 -3.73 -2.35 -13.59
N ASN A 63 -3.13 -2.48 -12.40
CA ASN A 63 -1.76 -2.04 -12.21
C ASN A 63 -0.79 -3.01 -12.93
N LYS A 64 0.17 -2.43 -13.65
CA LYS A 64 1.32 -3.15 -14.21
C LYS A 64 2.30 -3.49 -13.06
N LEU A 65 1.88 -4.36 -12.15
CA LEU A 65 2.69 -4.78 -11.02
C LEU A 65 3.74 -5.79 -11.47
N THR A 66 4.97 -5.55 -11.06
CA THR A 66 6.04 -6.54 -11.12
C THR A 66 5.86 -7.52 -9.97
N LEU A 67 5.23 -8.65 -10.25
CA LEU A 67 5.00 -9.71 -9.27
C LEU A 67 6.09 -10.78 -9.38
N THR A 68 6.70 -11.11 -8.25
CA THR A 68 7.63 -12.23 -8.14
C THR A 68 7.03 -13.29 -7.22
N ASN A 69 6.98 -14.54 -7.69
CA ASN A 69 6.56 -15.72 -6.91
C ASN A 69 5.12 -15.74 -6.36
N ILE A 70 4.21 -14.89 -6.84
CA ILE A 70 2.78 -14.93 -6.48
C ILE A 70 1.88 -14.65 -7.68
N SER A 71 0.70 -15.28 -7.73
CA SER A 71 -0.30 -14.96 -8.75
C SER A 71 -1.09 -13.69 -8.35
N LYS A 72 -1.64 -13.00 -9.36
CA LYS A 72 -2.50 -11.83 -9.16
C LYS A 72 -3.72 -12.12 -8.27
N ILE A 73 -4.20 -13.36 -8.28
CA ILE A 73 -5.40 -13.77 -7.54
C ILE A 73 -5.05 -14.01 -6.06
N ASP A 74 -3.92 -14.65 -5.80
CA ASP A 74 -3.50 -14.97 -4.43
C ASP A 74 -3.10 -13.71 -3.68
N LEU A 75 -2.47 -12.75 -4.37
CA LEU A 75 -2.15 -11.44 -3.82
C LEU A 75 -3.43 -10.66 -3.47
N ALA A 76 -4.46 -10.72 -4.32
CA ALA A 76 -5.74 -10.07 -4.06
C ALA A 76 -6.43 -10.65 -2.81
N LYS A 77 -6.44 -11.99 -2.65
CA LYS A 77 -7.00 -12.64 -1.46
C LYS A 77 -6.26 -12.25 -0.18
N LEU A 78 -4.92 -12.25 -0.22
CA LEU A 78 -4.09 -11.88 0.93
C LEU A 78 -4.33 -10.42 1.34
N LEU A 79 -4.55 -9.53 0.37
CA LEU A 79 -4.92 -8.15 0.64
C LEU A 79 -6.33 -8.02 1.20
N GLU A 80 -7.30 -8.77 0.70
CA GLU A 80 -8.66 -8.79 1.25
C GLU A 80 -8.69 -9.28 2.70
N GLU A 81 -7.94 -10.32 3.04
CA GLU A 81 -7.78 -10.79 4.42
C GLU A 81 -7.15 -9.71 5.31
N LYS A 82 -6.08 -9.06 4.84
CA LYS A 82 -5.41 -7.98 5.59
C LYS A 82 -6.25 -6.72 5.73
N LEU A 83 -7.14 -6.43 4.78
CA LEU A 83 -8.11 -5.34 4.87
C LEU A 83 -9.29 -5.70 5.78
N ALA A 84 -9.69 -6.97 5.85
CA ALA A 84 -10.70 -7.45 6.78
C ALA A 84 -10.20 -7.39 8.23
N GLU A 85 -8.91 -7.64 8.48
CA GLU A 85 -8.26 -7.45 9.79
C GLU A 85 -8.26 -5.98 10.27
N LEU A 86 -8.45 -5.01 9.36
CA LEU A 86 -8.49 -3.57 9.67
C LEU A 86 -9.89 -3.03 9.98
N LYS A 87 -10.93 -3.85 9.82
CA LYS A 87 -12.34 -3.45 9.98
C LYS A 87 -12.83 -3.55 11.42
#